data_AF-A0A1H2FUG7-F1
#
_entry.id   AF-A0A1H2FUG7-F1
#
_cell.length_a   1.000
_cell.length_b   1.000
_cell.length_c   1.000
_cell.angle_alpha   90.00
_cell.angle_beta   90.00
_cell.angle_gamma   90.00
#
_symmetry.space_group_name_H-M   'P 1'
#
loop_
_entity.id
_entity.type
_entity.pdbx_description
1 polymer ?
#
loop_
_entity_poly.entity_id
_entity_poly.type
_entity_poly.pdbx_seq_one_letter_code
_entity_poly.pdbx_strand_id
1 'polypeptide(L)'
;MFVKTTRHRRKTLWQRLVAPTVASLLVAYFAFHALNGELGLVGKARLDLRYAKLQQEFATLKAERDNLMRKVVLLRPESLDPDMIDERARASLNLVHPNELAILRPSPRL
;
A
#
# COMPACT_ATOMS: atom_id res chain seq x y z
N MET A 1 57.55 -15.81 68.85
CA MET A 1 56.15 -16.29 68.81
C MET A 1 55.60 -16.02 67.42
N PHE A 2 55.26 -17.09 66.68
CA PHE A 2 54.78 -17.10 65.30
C PHE A 2 53.47 -16.29 65.15
N VAL A 3 53.14 -15.63 64.03
CA VAL A 3 52.69 -16.25 62.77
C VAL A 3 52.66 -15.18 61.67
N LYS A 4 53.22 -15.49 60.50
CA LYS A 4 52.75 -14.97 59.21
C LYS A 4 52.15 -16.17 58.46
N THR A 5 50.88 -16.12 58.06
CA THR A 5 50.42 -16.87 56.88
C THR A 5 49.44 -16.03 56.07
N THR A 6 49.88 -15.74 54.85
CA THR A 6 49.25 -14.93 53.82
C THR A 6 47.97 -15.55 53.29
N ARG A 7 46.88 -14.77 53.30
CA ARG A 7 45.58 -15.14 52.70
C ARG A 7 45.67 -15.09 51.18
N HIS A 8 46.03 -16.20 50.53
CA HIS A 8 46.06 -16.29 49.07
C HIS A 8 44.63 -16.29 48.49
N ARG A 9 44.13 -15.11 48.12
CA ARG A 9 42.80 -14.91 47.54
C ARG A 9 42.81 -15.41 46.08
N ARG A 10 42.35 -16.64 45.82
CA ARG A 10 42.14 -17.23 44.47
C ARG A 10 40.98 -16.59 43.70
N LYS A 11 40.89 -15.26 43.68
CA LYS A 11 39.85 -14.51 42.97
C LYS A 11 40.49 -13.59 41.95
N THR A 12 40.84 -14.11 40.78
CA THR A 12 41.47 -13.25 39.76
C THR A 12 41.23 -13.70 38.33
N LEU A 13 41.26 -15.00 38.01
CA LEU A 13 41.07 -15.44 36.61
C LEU A 13 39.59 -15.50 36.21
N TRP A 14 38.76 -16.25 36.92
CA TRP A 14 37.33 -16.36 36.61
C TRP A 14 36.60 -15.01 36.64
N GLN A 15 36.92 -14.14 37.61
CA GLN A 15 36.33 -12.80 37.67
C GLN A 15 36.71 -11.90 36.48
N ARG A 16 37.88 -12.12 35.86
CA ARG A 16 38.32 -11.38 34.68
C ARG A 16 37.71 -11.90 33.39
N LEU A 17 37.30 -13.18 33.35
CA LEU A 17 36.73 -13.81 32.16
C LEU A 17 35.21 -13.68 32.06
N VAL A 18 34.51 -13.45 33.18
CA VAL A 18 33.04 -13.28 33.20
C VAL A 18 32.59 -12.08 32.37
N ALA A 19 33.23 -10.92 32.55
CA ALA A 19 32.86 -9.71 31.80
C ALA A 19 32.99 -9.88 30.26
N PRO A 20 34.12 -10.34 29.70
CA PRO A 20 34.24 -10.51 28.25
C PRO A 20 33.35 -11.64 27.70
N THR A 21 33.11 -12.71 28.46
CA THR A 21 32.17 -13.77 28.01
C THR A 21 30.74 -13.27 27.95
N VAL A 22 30.27 -12.57 28.98
CA VAL A 22 28.92 -11.95 28.96
C VAL A 22 28.81 -10.94 27.83
N ALA A 23 29.81 -10.08 27.64
CA ALA A 23 29.83 -9.14 26.53
C ALA A 23 29.75 -9.84 25.17
N SER A 24 30.52 -10.92 24.98
CA SER A 24 30.53 -11.69 23.74
C SER A 24 29.18 -12.36 23.46
N LEU A 25 28.53 -12.91 24.50
CA LEU A 25 27.19 -13.48 24.39
C LEU A 25 26.14 -12.42 24.02
N LEU A 26 26.22 -11.23 24.61
CA LEU A 26 25.33 -10.12 24.26
C LEU A 26 25.54 -9.69 22.80
N VAL A 27 26.78 -9.52 22.37
CA VAL A 27 27.09 -9.17 20.96
C VAL A 27 26.57 -10.24 20.01
N ALA A 28 26.77 -11.52 20.31
CA ALA A 28 26.26 -12.62 19.48
C ALA A 28 24.73 -12.61 19.42
N TYR A 29 24.06 -12.39 20.55
CA TYR A 29 22.61 -12.27 20.63
C TYR A 29 22.08 -11.11 19.77
N PHE A 30 22.65 -9.92 19.94
CA PHE A 30 22.26 -8.74 19.15
C PHE A 30 22.58 -8.91 17.67
N ALA A 31 23.72 -9.50 17.30
CA ALA A 31 24.06 -9.78 15.91
C ALA A 31 23.07 -10.76 15.27
N PHE A 32 22.72 -11.85 15.96
CA PHE A 32 21.71 -12.80 15.49
C PHE A 32 20.35 -12.12 15.30
N HIS A 33 19.91 -11.31 16.27
CA HIS A 33 18.64 -10.59 16.20
C HIS A 33 18.65 -9.44 15.18
N ALA A 34 19.78 -8.81 14.90
CA ALA A 34 19.90 -7.79 13.87
C ALA A 34 19.78 -8.37 12.44
N LEU A 35 20.17 -9.64 12.27
CA LEU A 35 20.05 -10.34 10.99
C LEU A 35 18.66 -10.98 10.81
N ASN A 36 18.16 -11.67 11.85
CA ASN A 36 16.94 -12.48 11.77
C ASN A 36 15.69 -11.78 12.32
N GLY A 37 15.84 -10.64 13.00
CA GLY A 37 14.74 -9.91 13.59
C GLY A 37 13.83 -9.26 12.54
N GLU A 38 12.58 -9.05 12.92
CA GLU A 38 11.56 -8.39 12.09
C GLU A 38 11.94 -6.95 11.69
N LEU A 39 12.74 -6.28 12.52
CA LEU A 39 13.34 -4.96 12.28
C LEU A 39 14.79 -5.04 11.77
N GLY A 40 15.30 -6.25 11.56
CA GLY A 40 16.64 -6.51 11.03
C GLY A 40 16.76 -6.18 9.54
N LEU A 41 17.96 -6.38 8.99
CA LEU A 41 18.24 -6.09 7.57
C LEU A 41 17.28 -6.82 6.61
N VAL A 42 16.98 -8.09 6.90
CA VAL A 42 16.05 -8.91 6.11
C VAL A 42 14.61 -8.43 6.27
N GLY A 43 14.21 -8.05 7.48
CA GLY A 43 12.89 -7.51 7.78
C GLY A 43 12.62 -6.20 7.03
N LYS A 44 13.59 -5.29 7.06
CA LYS A 44 13.56 -4.03 6.30
C LYS A 44 13.40 -4.30 4.80
N ALA A 45 14.18 -5.22 4.23
CA ALA A 45 14.09 -5.54 2.80
C ALA A 45 12.68 -6.06 2.40
N ARG A 46 12.05 -6.89 3.25
CA ARG A 46 10.68 -7.36 3.01
C ARG A 46 9.65 -6.23 3.10
N LEU A 47 9.81 -5.32 4.06
CA LEU A 47 8.96 -4.14 4.22
C LEU A 47 9.08 -3.21 3.00
N ASP A 48 10.30 -2.94 2.53
CA ASP A 48 10.56 -2.11 1.36
C ASP A 48 9.90 -2.70 0.11
N LEU A 49 9.98 -4.03 -0.09
CA LEU A 49 9.29 -4.72 -1.19
C LEU A 49 7.76 -4.61 -1.11
N ARG A 50 7.19 -4.80 0.09
CA ARG A 50 5.73 -4.64 0.30
C ARG A 50 5.30 -3.20 0.05
N TYR A 51 6.08 -2.24 0.51
CA TYR A 51 5.82 -0.82 0.30
C TYR A 51 5.84 -0.47 -1.18
N ALA A 52 6.84 -0.95 -1.93
CA ALA A 52 6.92 -0.74 -3.37
C ALA A 52 5.70 -1.33 -4.11
N LYS A 53 5.27 -2.54 -3.74
CA LYS A 53 4.07 -3.18 -4.32
C LYS A 53 2.80 -2.37 -4.04
N LEU A 54 2.60 -1.96 -2.79
CA LEU A 54 1.43 -1.16 -2.39
C LEU A 54 1.42 0.20 -3.09
N GLN A 55 2.58 0.83 -3.25
CA GLN A 55 2.68 2.10 -3.98
C GLN A 55 2.29 1.96 -5.45
N GLN A 56 2.69 0.85 -6.09
CA GLN A 56 2.30 0.57 -7.46
C GLN A 56 0.78 0.36 -7.57
N GLU A 57 0.19 -0.43 -6.68
CA GLU A 57 -1.26 -0.67 -6.65
C GLU A 57 -2.05 0.62 -6.37
N PHE A 58 -1.56 1.44 -5.45
CA PHE A 58 -2.12 2.76 -5.17
C PHE A 58 -2.07 3.66 -6.41
N ALA A 59 -0.95 3.70 -7.12
CA ALA A 59 -0.82 4.50 -8.34
C ALA A 59 -1.80 4.05 -9.43
N THR A 60 -1.99 2.75 -9.60
CA THR A 60 -2.96 2.22 -10.58
C THR A 60 -4.39 2.58 -10.22
N LEU A 61 -4.80 2.38 -8.95
CA LEU A 61 -6.15 2.70 -8.49
C LEU A 61 -6.43 4.19 -8.54
N LYS A 62 -5.44 5.03 -8.22
CA LYS A 62 -5.56 6.48 -8.33
C LYS A 62 -5.78 6.91 -9.77
N ALA A 63 -5.03 6.36 -10.72
CA ALA A 63 -5.18 6.66 -12.14
C ALA A 63 -6.57 6.25 -12.67
N GLU A 64 -7.08 5.10 -12.24
CA GLU A 64 -8.44 4.64 -12.58
C GLU A 64 -9.51 5.58 -12.02
N ARG A 65 -9.38 5.93 -10.73
CA ARG A 65 -10.26 6.89 -10.06
C ARG A 65 -10.26 8.24 -10.78
N ASP A 66 -9.10 8.75 -11.18
CA ASP A 66 -8.99 10.03 -11.89
C ASP A 66 -9.57 9.96 -13.31
N ASN A 67 -9.49 8.81 -13.99
CA ASN A 67 -10.19 8.57 -15.25
C ASN A 67 -11.72 8.60 -15.06
N LEU A 68 -12.22 7.85 -14.08
CA LEU A 68 -13.65 7.82 -13.75
C LEU A 68 -14.16 9.19 -13.33
N MET A 69 -13.39 9.93 -12.54
CA MET A 69 -13.77 11.29 -12.15
C MET A 69 -13.89 12.23 -13.34
N ARG A 70 -12.99 12.14 -14.33
CA ARG A 70 -13.15 12.92 -15.57
C ARG A 70 -14.45 12.59 -16.29
N LYS A 71 -14.81 11.31 -16.38
CA LYS A 71 -16.09 10.89 -16.98
C LYS A 71 -17.29 11.38 -16.16
N VAL A 72 -17.23 11.30 -14.84
CA VAL A 72 -18.30 11.79 -13.96
C VAL A 72 -18.48 13.29 -14.12
N VAL A 73 -17.40 14.08 -14.16
CA VAL A 73 -17.47 15.53 -14.40
C VAL A 73 -18.15 15.83 -15.72
N LEU A 74 -17.87 15.07 -16.78
CA LEU A 74 -18.54 15.19 -18.08
C LEU A 74 -20.02 14.78 -18.06
N LEU A 75 -20.50 14.11 -17.01
CA LEU A 75 -21.89 13.66 -16.85
C LEU A 75 -22.65 14.49 -15.81
N ARG A 76 -22.03 15.53 -15.24
CA ARG A 76 -22.70 16.35 -14.22
C ARG A 76 -23.79 17.21 -14.84
N PRO A 77 -24.97 17.32 -14.21
CA PRO A 77 -26.08 18.16 -14.68
C PRO A 77 -25.70 19.63 -14.82
N GLU A 78 -24.72 20.10 -14.04
CA GLU A 78 -24.22 21.49 -14.18
C GLU A 78 -23.51 21.74 -15.53
N SER A 79 -23.09 20.67 -16.21
CA SER A 79 -22.45 20.69 -17.54
C SER A 79 -23.30 20.07 -18.66
N LEU A 80 -24.37 19.36 -18.30
CA LEU A 80 -25.29 18.74 -19.25
C LEU A 80 -26.55 19.60 -19.40
N ASP A 81 -26.79 20.06 -20.62
CA ASP A 81 -28.00 20.77 -20.98
C ASP A 81 -29.23 19.85 -20.78
N PRO A 82 -30.21 20.23 -19.93
CA PRO A 82 -31.44 19.47 -19.70
C PRO A 82 -32.18 19.13 -20.98
N ASP A 83 -32.15 20.01 -21.99
CA ASP A 83 -32.82 19.82 -23.27
C ASP A 83 -32.17 18.67 -24.06
N MET A 84 -30.84 18.49 -23.93
CA MET A 84 -30.12 17.38 -24.54
C MET A 84 -30.48 16.01 -23.94
N ILE A 85 -30.80 15.97 -22.63
CA ILE A 85 -31.26 14.75 -21.95
C ILE A 85 -32.66 14.38 -22.42
N ASP A 86 -33.56 15.36 -22.54
CA ASP A 86 -34.95 15.17 -23.00
C ASP A 86 -35.00 14.66 -24.45
N GLU A 87 -34.20 15.25 -25.34
CA GLU A 87 -34.03 14.77 -26.72
C GLU A 87 -33.50 13.33 -26.78
N ARG A 88 -32.49 12.98 -25.96
CA ARG A 88 -31.95 11.62 -25.91
C ARG A 88 -32.98 10.60 -25.39
N ALA A 89 -33.76 10.99 -24.39
CA ALA A 89 -34.81 10.15 -23.82
C ALA A 89 -35.95 9.93 -24.83
N ARG A 90 -36.38 10.97 -25.54
CA ARG A 90 -37.40 10.88 -26.61
C ARG A 90 -36.94 10.01 -27.77
N ALA A 91 -35.71 10.22 -28.25
CA ALA A 91 -35.13 9.40 -29.32
C ALA A 91 -35.04 7.91 -28.93
N SER A 92 -34.68 7.61 -27.66
CA SER A 92 -34.61 6.22 -27.18
C SER A 92 -35.98 5.58 -26.95
N LEU A 93 -37.00 6.36 -26.59
CA LEU A 93 -38.37 5.88 -26.34
C LEU A 93 -39.24 5.93 -27.60
N ASN A 94 -38.69 6.36 -28.74
CA ASN A 94 -39.41 6.58 -29.99
C ASN A 94 -40.62 7.52 -29.82
N LEU A 95 -40.50 8.48 -28.89
CA LEU A 95 -41.50 9.49 -28.60
C LEU A 95 -41.21 10.73 -29.43
N VAL A 96 -42.23 11.25 -30.10
CA VAL A 96 -42.15 12.43 -30.99
C VAL A 96 -43.06 13.50 -30.40
N HIS A 97 -42.67 14.78 -30.46
CA HIS A 97 -43.48 15.86 -29.89
C HIS A 97 -44.82 15.99 -30.68
N PRO A 98 -45.94 16.45 -30.07
CA PRO A 98 -47.23 16.54 -30.76
C PRO A 98 -47.22 17.38 -32.05
N ASN A 99 -46.21 18.25 -32.21
CA ASN A 99 -46.02 19.14 -33.35
C ASN A 99 -44.94 18.66 -34.35
N GLU A 100 -44.43 17.44 -34.22
CA GLU A 100 -43.35 16.89 -35.06
C GLU A 100 -43.86 15.79 -36.01
N LEU A 101 -43.34 15.76 -37.24
CA LEU A 101 -43.75 14.84 -38.31
C LEU A 101 -42.80 13.63 -38.39
N ALA A 102 -43.28 12.44 -38.02
CA ALA A 102 -42.56 11.19 -38.23
C ALA A 102 -42.79 10.63 -39.65
N ILE A 103 -41.76 10.59 -40.49
CA ILE A 103 -41.81 10.02 -41.84
C ILE A 103 -41.33 8.56 -41.80
N LEU A 104 -42.26 7.59 -41.81
CA LEU A 104 -41.92 6.19 -42.02
C LEU A 104 -41.58 5.95 -43.49
N ARG A 105 -40.31 5.65 -43.79
CA ARG A 105 -39.89 5.25 -45.13
C ARG A 105 -40.19 3.75 -45.34
N PRO A 106 -40.90 3.37 -46.40
CA PRO A 106 -41.12 1.96 -46.70
C PRO A 106 -39.78 1.29 -47.06
N SER A 107 -39.48 0.17 -46.40
CA SER A 107 -38.36 -0.69 -46.75
C SER A 107 -38.65 -1.34 -48.11
N PRO A 108 -37.71 -1.31 -49.08
CA PRO A 108 -37.89 -2.03 -50.33
C PRO A 108 -37.98 -3.52 -50.01
N ARG A 109 -39.13 -4.14 -50.32
CA ARG A 109 -39.28 -5.59 -50.27
C ARG A 109 -38.47 -6.15 -51.44
N LEU A 110 -37.38 -6.86 -51.11
CA LEU A 110 -36.77 -7.83 -52.01
C LEU A 110 -37.60 -9.11 -52.00
#